data_AF-A0A164RHZ2-F1
#
_entry.id   AF-A0A164RHZ2-F1
#
_cell.length_a   1.000
_cell.length_b   1.000
_cell.length_c   1.000
_cell.angle_alpha   90.00
_cell.angle_beta   90.00
_cell.angle_gamma   90.00
#
_symmetry.space_group_name_H-M   'P 1'
#
loop_
_entity.id
_entity.type
_entity.pdbx_description
1 polymer ?
#
loop_
_entity_poly.entity_id
_entity_poly.type
_entity_poly.pdbx_seq_one_letter_code
_entity_poly.pdbx_strand_id
1 'polypeptide(L)'
;LIGVIPGPKEPSLTQINHLLTPLVDDLLQYWHQGVWYSETSKYPLGRLIRAALVPLICDLPEARKVAGFSSHSSTNFCTRCGLSKKKINELDPSKWPSRDVKAHRQHAQEWKSAPNPHQQEKKVRKHGVRYSELLRLPYWRPSDFVVIDTMHGILLRSLKRHCAEIWKMGAHLT
;
A
#
# COMPACT_ATOMS: atom_id res chain seq x y z
N LEU A 1 1.82 -4.22 18.33
CA LEU A 1 0.99 -5.14 17.53
C LEU A 1 -0.45 -4.65 17.65
N ILE A 2 -1.16 -4.42 16.55
CA ILE A 2 -2.52 -3.84 16.57
C ILE A 2 -3.61 -4.87 16.24
N GLY A 3 -3.24 -6.00 15.64
CA GLY A 3 -4.16 -7.11 15.38
C GLY A 3 -3.43 -8.33 14.85
N VAL A 4 -4.11 -9.47 14.89
CA VAL A 4 -3.66 -10.74 14.31
C VAL A 4 -4.77 -11.25 13.41
N ILE A 5 -4.44 -11.56 12.16
CA ILE A 5 -5.39 -12.13 11.21
C ILE A 5 -5.27 -13.66 11.32
N PRO A 6 -6.30 -14.37 11.80
CA PRO A 6 -6.22 -15.82 11.91
C PRO A 6 -6.15 -16.46 10.52
N GLY A 7 -5.28 -17.46 10.37
CA GLY A 7 -5.24 -18.33 9.20
C GLY A 7 -6.47 -19.26 9.11
N PRO A 8 -6.56 -20.14 8.10
CA PRO A 8 -5.50 -20.55 7.18
C PRO A 8 -5.48 -19.79 5.84
N LYS A 9 -6.51 -19.00 5.53
CA LYS A 9 -6.64 -18.27 4.26
C LYS A 9 -6.40 -16.79 4.45
N GLU A 10 -5.75 -16.18 3.48
CA GLU A 10 -5.61 -14.73 3.43
C GLU A 10 -6.98 -14.04 3.31
N PRO A 11 -7.15 -12.87 3.93
CA PRO A 11 -8.37 -12.09 3.82
C PRO A 11 -8.58 -11.61 2.38
N SER A 12 -9.84 -11.65 1.94
CA SER A 12 -10.23 -11.04 0.68
C SER A 12 -10.02 -9.53 0.69
N LEU A 13 -10.05 -8.92 -0.49
CA LEU A 13 -9.87 -7.47 -0.68
C LEU A 13 -10.87 -6.63 0.11
N THR A 14 -12.10 -7.12 0.26
CA THR A 14 -13.14 -6.45 1.04
C THR A 14 -12.92 -6.66 2.54
N GLN A 15 -12.55 -7.88 2.95
CA GLN A 15 -12.28 -8.20 4.36
C GLN A 15 -11.11 -7.40 4.93
N ILE A 16 -10.06 -7.13 4.14
CA ILE A 16 -8.95 -6.28 4.57
C ILE A 16 -9.43 -4.90 5.00
N ASN A 17 -10.38 -4.30 4.29
CA ASN A 17 -10.91 -2.98 4.67
C ASN A 17 -11.62 -3.04 6.03
N HIS A 18 -12.41 -4.08 6.29
CA HIS A 18 -13.07 -4.26 7.60
C HIS A 18 -12.06 -4.45 8.74
N LEU A 19 -10.95 -5.15 8.47
CA LEU A 19 -9.88 -5.35 9.45
C LEU A 19 -9.11 -4.05 9.73
N LEU A 20 -9.00 -3.16 8.74
CA LEU A 20 -8.33 -1.86 8.89
C LEU A 20 -9.21 -0.79 9.53
N THR A 21 -10.54 -0.93 9.49
CA THR A 21 -11.49 0.06 10.05
C THR A 21 -11.16 0.48 11.49
N PRO A 22 -11.02 -0.42 12.48
CA PRO A 22 -10.73 0.01 13.85
C PRO A 22 -9.39 0.75 13.98
N LEU A 23 -8.35 0.28 13.27
CA LEU A 23 -7.05 0.96 13.23
C LEU A 23 -7.18 2.38 12.66
N VAL A 24 -7.94 2.54 11.58
CA VAL A 24 -8.14 3.83 10.92
C VAL A 24 -8.98 4.77 11.79
N ASP A 25 -9.98 4.25 12.50
CA ASP A 25 -10.80 5.02 13.44
C ASP A 25 -9.94 5.61 14.57
N ASP A 26 -9.09 4.78 15.19
CA ASP A 26 -8.14 5.24 16.21
C ASP A 26 -7.19 6.31 15.64
N LEU A 27 -6.58 6.04 14.47
CA LEU A 27 -5.64 6.98 13.84
C LEU A 27 -6.30 8.33 13.49
N LEU A 28 -7.59 8.35 13.14
CA LEU A 28 -8.33 9.59 12.94
C LEU A 28 -8.50 10.37 14.24
N GLN A 29 -8.81 9.70 15.35
CA GLN A 29 -8.88 10.33 16.67
C GLN A 29 -7.53 10.95 17.04
N TYR A 30 -6.44 10.18 16.89
CA TYR A 30 -5.08 10.66 17.13
C TYR A 30 -4.68 11.84 16.25
N TRP A 31 -5.17 11.89 15.01
CA TRP A 31 -4.82 12.96 14.06
C TRP A 31 -5.57 14.27 14.34
N HIS A 32 -6.89 14.20 14.54
CA HIS A 32 -7.73 15.39 14.66
C HIS A 32 -7.65 16.04 16.04
N GLN A 33 -7.92 15.26 17.09
CA GLN A 33 -7.99 15.76 18.46
C GLN A 33 -6.70 15.40 19.23
N GLY A 34 -6.13 14.24 18.95
CA GLY A 34 -5.13 13.61 19.80
C GLY A 34 -5.78 12.89 20.97
N VAL A 35 -4.99 12.07 21.67
CA VAL A 35 -5.42 11.34 22.86
C VAL A 35 -4.64 11.85 24.06
N TRP A 36 -5.35 12.25 25.12
CA TRP A 36 -4.74 12.67 26.37
C TRP A 36 -4.41 11.45 27.23
N TYR A 37 -3.15 11.33 27.63
CA TYR A 37 -2.70 10.35 28.60
C TYR A 37 -2.51 11.04 29.94
N SER A 38 -3.05 10.48 31.02
CA SER A 38 -2.94 11.04 32.38
C SER A 38 -1.51 11.02 32.91
N GLU A 39 -0.71 10.06 32.46
CA GLU A 39 0.70 9.91 32.83
C GLU A 39 1.45 9.14 31.75
N THR A 40 2.72 9.50 31.54
CA THR A 40 3.71 8.70 30.79
C THR A 40 5.04 8.74 31.54
N SER A 41 5.96 7.82 31.24
CA SER A 41 7.26 7.71 31.95
C SER A 41 8.04 9.02 32.09
N LYS A 42 7.92 9.97 31.14
CA LYS A 42 8.59 11.29 31.19
C LYS A 42 7.66 12.45 31.56
N TYR A 43 6.34 12.21 31.65
CA TYR A 43 5.34 13.24 31.88
C TYR A 43 4.30 12.73 32.91
N PRO A 44 4.59 12.84 34.22
CA PRO A 44 3.69 12.39 35.29
C PRO A 44 2.39 13.21 35.39
N LEU A 45 2.38 14.44 34.86
CA LEU A 45 1.19 15.29 34.77
C LEU A 45 0.39 15.06 33.47
N GLY A 46 0.74 14.01 32.72
CA GLY A 46 0.07 13.67 31.48
C GLY A 46 0.56 14.46 30.27
N ARG A 47 0.09 14.03 29.09
CA ARG A 47 0.44 14.64 27.81
C ARG A 47 -0.57 14.28 26.71
N LEU A 48 -0.83 15.24 25.82
CA LEU A 48 -1.53 14.99 24.57
C LEU A 48 -0.60 14.31 23.55
N ILE A 49 -1.02 13.16 23.04
CA ILE A 49 -0.31 12.41 22.00
C ILE A 49 -1.10 12.47 20.69
N ARG A 50 -0.38 12.75 19.59
CA ARG A 50 -0.87 12.63 18.23
C ARG A 50 -0.03 11.62 17.47
N ALA A 51 -0.67 10.88 16.58
CA ALA A 51 -0.04 9.82 15.80
C ALA A 51 -0.47 9.91 14.33
N ALA A 52 0.41 9.47 13.45
CA ALA A 52 0.14 9.37 12.02
C ALA A 52 0.78 8.10 11.45
N LEU A 53 0.07 7.43 10.55
CA LEU A 53 0.58 6.28 9.80
C LEU A 53 1.33 6.76 8.55
N VAL A 54 2.63 6.48 8.45
CA VAL A 54 3.45 6.91 7.31
C VAL A 54 3.86 5.73 6.42
N PRO A 55 4.93 4.95 6.64
CA PRO A 55 5.24 3.90 5.67
C PRO A 55 4.33 2.68 5.86
N LEU A 56 3.66 2.26 4.80
CA LEU A 56 3.17 0.88 4.68
C LEU A 56 4.33 0.03 4.15
N ILE A 57 4.84 -0.83 5.04
CA ILE A 57 5.94 -1.76 4.75
C ILE A 57 5.36 -3.17 4.77
N CYS A 58 5.30 -3.79 3.59
CA CYS A 58 4.97 -5.18 3.39
C CYS A 58 5.43 -5.61 2.00
N ASP A 59 5.38 -6.91 1.73
CA ASP A 59 5.67 -7.40 0.41
C ASP A 59 4.67 -6.88 -0.64
N LEU A 60 5.10 -6.91 -1.89
CA LEU A 60 4.42 -6.19 -2.97
C LEU A 60 2.95 -6.59 -3.19
N PRO A 61 2.52 -7.87 -3.07
CA PRO A 61 1.12 -8.23 -3.22
C PRO A 61 0.26 -7.63 -2.10
N GLU A 62 0.71 -7.71 -0.85
CA GLU A 62 0.02 -7.26 0.36
C GLU A 62 -0.08 -5.74 0.37
N ALA A 63 1.01 -5.05 0.01
CA ALA A 63 1.04 -3.60 -0.16
C ALA A 63 -0.03 -3.11 -1.12
N ARG A 64 -0.23 -3.82 -2.24
CA ARG A 64 -1.27 -3.48 -3.22
C ARG A 64 -2.68 -3.76 -2.72
N LYS A 65 -2.89 -4.84 -1.96
CA LYS A 65 -4.19 -5.13 -1.36
C LYS A 65 -4.56 -4.06 -0.34
N VAL A 66 -3.66 -3.76 0.59
CA VAL A 66 -3.87 -2.81 1.69
C VAL A 66 -3.99 -1.38 1.17
N ALA A 67 -3.13 -0.94 0.25
CA ALA A 67 -3.17 0.42 -0.30
C ALA A 67 -4.14 0.60 -1.47
N GLY A 68 -4.87 -0.44 -1.89
CA GLY A 68 -5.89 -0.34 -2.93
C GLY A 68 -5.36 -0.29 -4.37
N PHE A 69 -4.12 -0.72 -4.64
CA PHE A 69 -3.58 -0.82 -6.00
C PHE A 69 -3.96 -2.13 -6.70
N SER A 70 -4.00 -2.11 -8.03
CA SER A 70 -4.15 -3.32 -8.87
C SER A 70 -2.94 -4.27 -8.80
N SER A 71 -3.13 -5.50 -9.23
CA SER A 71 -2.09 -6.54 -9.27
C SER A 71 -0.86 -6.14 -10.11
N HIS A 72 0.26 -6.82 -9.86
CA HIS A 72 1.51 -6.66 -10.61
C HIS A 72 1.36 -6.98 -12.11
N SER A 73 0.40 -7.83 -12.46
CA SER A 73 0.12 -8.19 -13.85
C SER A 73 -0.69 -7.13 -14.62
N SER A 74 -1.30 -6.15 -13.93
CA SER A 74 -2.16 -5.13 -14.51
C SER A 74 -1.42 -4.12 -15.40
N THR A 75 -2.16 -3.41 -16.26
CA THR A 75 -1.62 -2.30 -17.07
C THR A 75 -0.97 -1.23 -16.18
N ASN A 76 -1.56 -0.96 -15.02
CA ASN A 76 -1.09 0.00 -14.02
C ASN A 76 -0.23 -0.72 -12.98
N PHE A 77 0.95 -1.16 -13.39
CA PHE A 77 1.76 -2.09 -12.61
C PHE A 77 2.49 -1.43 -11.43
N CYS A 78 2.83 -0.14 -11.47
CA CYS A 78 3.63 0.54 -10.45
C CYS A 78 2.76 1.25 -9.41
N THR A 79 3.12 1.21 -8.12
CA THR A 79 2.44 1.95 -7.03
C THR A 79 2.90 3.42 -6.95
N ARG A 80 4.10 3.70 -7.47
CA ARG A 80 4.76 5.02 -7.44
C ARG A 80 4.45 5.86 -8.67
N CYS A 81 4.64 5.32 -9.87
CA CYS A 81 4.44 6.04 -11.13
C CYS A 81 3.19 5.56 -11.88
N GLY A 82 2.72 6.37 -12.83
CA GLY A 82 1.59 6.10 -13.72
C GLY A 82 1.98 5.43 -15.04
N LEU A 83 3.19 4.86 -15.14
CA LEU A 83 3.65 4.22 -16.36
C LEU A 83 2.80 2.97 -16.67
N SER A 84 2.40 2.82 -17.92
CA SER A 84 1.70 1.63 -18.40
C SER A 84 2.69 0.48 -18.58
N LYS A 85 2.26 -0.76 -18.31
CA LYS A 85 3.04 -1.97 -18.55
C LYS A 85 3.56 -2.09 -19.98
N LYS A 86 2.86 -1.52 -20.97
CA LYS A 86 3.33 -1.46 -22.37
C LYS A 86 4.61 -0.65 -22.55
N LYS A 87 4.87 0.32 -21.66
CA LYS A 87 6.04 1.19 -21.65
C LYS A 87 7.03 0.80 -20.54
N ILE A 88 7.01 -0.45 -20.06
CA ILE A 88 7.85 -0.90 -18.95
C ILE A 88 9.36 -0.71 -19.20
N ASN A 89 9.78 -0.65 -20.46
CA ASN A 89 11.17 -0.43 -20.87
C ASN A 89 11.55 1.06 -20.94
N GLU A 90 10.68 2.00 -20.54
CA GLU A 90 11.06 3.41 -20.40
C GLU A 90 11.87 3.58 -19.12
N LEU A 91 13.18 3.71 -19.27
CA LEU A 91 14.13 3.79 -18.15
C LEU A 91 14.43 5.22 -17.70
N ASP A 92 13.99 6.23 -18.44
CA ASP A 92 14.18 7.64 -18.09
C ASP A 92 13.12 8.10 -17.06
N PRO A 93 13.49 8.35 -15.80
CA PRO A 93 12.54 8.71 -14.75
C PRO A 93 11.83 10.04 -15.00
N SER A 94 12.42 10.94 -15.79
CA SER A 94 11.81 12.23 -16.11
C SER A 94 10.52 12.09 -16.95
N LYS A 95 10.39 10.97 -17.68
CA LYS A 95 9.23 10.65 -18.51
C LYS A 95 8.14 9.88 -17.76
N TRP A 96 8.36 9.54 -16.49
CA TRP A 96 7.41 8.75 -15.73
C TRP A 96 6.30 9.64 -15.19
N PRO A 97 5.02 9.41 -15.58
CA PRO A 97 3.93 10.20 -15.07
C PRO A 97 3.81 10.04 -13.55
N SER A 98 3.66 11.15 -12.83
CA SER A 98 3.36 11.10 -11.41
C SER A 98 1.92 10.62 -11.17
N ARG A 99 1.70 9.93 -10.05
CA ARG A 99 0.34 9.57 -9.61
C ARG A 99 -0.23 10.70 -8.76
N ASP A 100 -1.29 11.33 -9.25
CA ASP A 100 -2.02 12.32 -8.47
C ASP A 100 -2.86 11.66 -7.37
N VAL A 101 -2.70 12.16 -6.14
CA VAL A 101 -3.42 11.68 -4.95
C VAL A 101 -4.90 12.04 -5.05
N LYS A 102 -5.25 13.20 -5.64
CA LYS A 102 -6.67 13.59 -5.79
C LYS A 102 -7.37 12.66 -6.77
N ALA A 103 -6.78 12.44 -7.96
CA ALA A 103 -7.28 11.46 -8.92
C ALA A 103 -7.36 10.04 -8.32
N HIS A 104 -6.37 9.61 -7.54
CA HIS A 104 -6.42 8.32 -6.85
C HIS A 104 -7.64 8.21 -5.94
N ARG A 105 -7.89 9.21 -5.09
CA ARG A 105 -9.05 9.25 -4.18
C ARG A 105 -10.36 9.24 -4.95
N GLN A 106 -10.45 10.00 -6.03
CA GLN A 106 -11.63 10.01 -6.90
C GLN A 106 -11.89 8.63 -7.50
N HIS A 107 -10.89 7.99 -8.11
CA HIS A 107 -11.05 6.67 -8.71
C HIS A 107 -11.37 5.57 -7.68
N ALA A 108 -10.80 5.67 -6.48
CA ALA A 108 -11.14 4.78 -5.37
C ALA A 108 -12.60 4.95 -4.92
N GLN A 109 -13.09 6.20 -4.83
CA GLN A 109 -14.47 6.47 -4.46
C GLN A 109 -15.45 5.99 -5.53
N GLU A 110 -15.13 6.23 -6.80
CA GLU A 110 -15.89 5.71 -7.94
C GLU A 110 -15.95 4.18 -7.95
N TRP A 111 -14.86 3.50 -7.55
CA TRP A 111 -14.85 2.05 -7.39
C TRP A 111 -15.77 1.62 -6.25
N LYS A 112 -15.73 2.32 -5.10
CA LYS A 112 -16.57 2.03 -3.94
C LYS A 112 -18.06 2.23 -4.25
N SER A 113 -18.40 3.26 -5.02
CA SER A 113 -19.79 3.59 -5.39
C SER A 113 -20.32 2.77 -6.57
N ALA A 114 -19.52 1.88 -7.15
CA ALA A 114 -19.97 1.07 -8.27
C ALA A 114 -21.01 0.02 -7.81
N PRO A 115 -22.14 -0.14 -8.53
CA PRO A 115 -23.29 -0.94 -8.11
C PRO A 115 -23.06 -2.45 -8.12
N ASN A 116 -22.06 -2.94 -8.86
CA ASN A 116 -21.79 -4.36 -8.96
C ASN A 116 -20.30 -4.68 -9.17
N PRO A 117 -19.87 -5.93 -8.86
CA PRO A 117 -18.48 -6.36 -8.99
C PRO A 117 -17.90 -6.23 -10.40
N HIS A 118 -18.73 -6.36 -11.44
CA HIS A 118 -18.28 -6.24 -12.83
C HIS A 118 -17.86 -4.79 -13.16
N GLN A 119 -18.64 -3.81 -12.72
CA GLN A 119 -18.29 -2.39 -12.89
C GLN A 119 -17.09 -2.01 -12.03
N GLN A 120 -16.98 -2.56 -10.82
CA GLN A 120 -15.78 -2.44 -9.99
C GLN A 120 -14.55 -2.92 -10.75
N GLU A 121 -14.58 -4.13 -11.31
CA GLU A 121 -13.46 -4.69 -12.06
C GLU A 121 -13.10 -3.83 -13.28
N LYS A 122 -14.09 -3.33 -14.02
CA LYS A 122 -13.86 -2.41 -15.14
C LYS A 122 -13.12 -1.14 -14.71
N LYS A 123 -13.50 -0.56 -13.55
CA LYS A 123 -12.82 0.62 -12.99
C LYS A 123 -11.37 0.30 -12.57
N VAL A 124 -11.13 -0.84 -11.92
CA VAL A 124 -9.75 -1.29 -11.56
C VAL A 124 -8.91 -1.52 -12.81
N ARG A 125 -9.45 -2.17 -13.84
CA ARG A 125 -8.71 -2.41 -15.09
C ARG A 125 -8.31 -1.10 -15.77
N LYS A 126 -9.17 -0.07 -15.70
CA LYS A 126 -8.92 1.25 -16.28
C LYS A 126 -7.92 2.07 -15.46
N HIS A 127 -8.18 2.25 -14.16
CA HIS A 127 -7.45 3.20 -13.31
C HIS A 127 -6.36 2.56 -12.44
N GLY A 128 -6.41 1.24 -12.25
CA GLY A 128 -5.47 0.51 -11.39
C GLY A 128 -5.65 0.74 -9.90
N VAL A 129 -6.82 1.24 -9.49
CA VAL A 129 -7.12 1.68 -8.12
C VAL A 129 -8.44 1.07 -7.66
N ARG A 130 -8.49 0.73 -6.38
CA ARG A 130 -9.62 0.25 -5.58
C ARG A 130 -9.70 1.08 -4.31
N TYR A 131 -10.84 1.02 -3.64
CA TYR A 131 -10.96 1.64 -2.33
C TYR A 131 -10.15 0.88 -1.27
N SER A 132 -9.41 1.65 -0.48
CA SER A 132 -8.72 1.23 0.72
C SER A 132 -9.20 2.09 1.88
N GLU A 133 -9.39 1.45 3.04
CA GLU A 133 -9.79 2.13 4.26
C GLU A 133 -8.78 3.20 4.71
N LEU A 134 -7.50 3.05 4.35
CA LEU A 134 -6.45 4.04 4.61
C LEU A 134 -6.74 5.39 3.96
N LEU A 135 -7.56 5.44 2.90
CA LEU A 135 -7.94 6.70 2.25
C LEU A 135 -8.81 7.59 3.14
N ARG A 136 -9.40 7.08 4.23
CA ARG A 136 -10.09 7.93 5.21
C ARG A 136 -9.14 8.87 5.95
N LEU A 137 -7.86 8.49 6.09
CA LEU A 137 -6.84 9.32 6.71
C LEU A 137 -6.55 10.54 5.80
N PRO A 138 -6.71 11.80 6.29
CA PRO A 138 -6.58 13.00 5.45
C PRO A 138 -5.18 13.19 4.86
N TYR A 139 -4.16 12.76 5.61
CA TYR A 139 -2.75 12.89 5.24
C TYR A 139 -2.23 11.71 4.41
N TRP A 140 -3.00 10.63 4.27
CA TRP A 140 -2.53 9.42 3.60
C TRP A 140 -2.37 9.62 2.09
N ARG A 141 -1.15 9.34 1.60
CA ARG A 141 -0.75 9.47 0.20
C ARG A 141 -0.20 8.12 -0.30
N PRO A 142 -1.03 7.26 -0.91
CA PRO A 142 -0.65 5.89 -1.26
C PRO A 142 0.65 5.77 -2.07
N SER A 143 0.85 6.66 -3.05
CA SER A 143 2.05 6.61 -3.90
C SER A 143 3.33 7.08 -3.23
N ASP A 144 3.23 7.80 -2.10
CA ASP A 144 4.38 8.26 -1.31
C ASP A 144 4.66 7.33 -0.13
N PHE A 145 3.63 6.69 0.42
CA PHE A 145 3.68 5.97 1.68
C PHE A 145 3.76 4.45 1.53
N VAL A 146 3.46 3.91 0.34
CA VAL A 146 3.74 2.50 0.04
C VAL A 146 5.22 2.34 -0.30
N VAL A 147 5.96 1.69 0.60
CA VAL A 147 7.40 1.49 0.47
C VAL A 147 7.68 0.12 -0.17
N ILE A 148 8.74 0.04 -0.97
CA ILE A 148 9.24 -1.24 -1.46
C ILE A 148 9.97 -1.94 -0.32
N ASP A 149 9.48 -3.11 0.07
CA ASP A 149 10.17 -3.97 1.03
C ASP A 149 11.54 -4.40 0.47
N THR A 150 12.61 -3.96 1.14
CA THR A 150 13.99 -4.22 0.74
C THR A 150 14.33 -5.71 0.84
N MET A 151 13.81 -6.42 1.84
CA MET A 151 14.09 -7.83 2.04
C MET A 151 13.48 -8.66 0.91
N HIS A 152 12.15 -8.54 0.72
CA HIS A 152 11.44 -9.36 -0.26
C HIS A 152 11.64 -8.86 -1.70
N GLY A 153 11.75 -7.55 -1.92
CA GLY A 153 11.90 -6.95 -3.24
C GLY A 153 13.33 -7.00 -3.77
N ILE A 154 14.32 -6.64 -2.93
CA ILE A 154 15.72 -6.52 -3.35
C ILE A 154 16.48 -7.81 -3.06
N LEU A 155 16.53 -8.24 -1.80
CA LEU A 155 17.38 -9.38 -1.41
C LEU A 155 16.87 -10.72 -1.95
N LEU A 156 15.61 -11.07 -1.68
CA LEU A 156 15.07 -12.39 -2.01
C LEU A 156 14.67 -12.54 -3.49
N ARG A 157 14.38 -11.43 -4.18
CA ARG A 157 13.97 -11.43 -5.59
C ARG A 157 15.04 -10.89 -6.50
N SER A 158 15.38 -9.61 -6.40
CA SER A 158 16.25 -8.95 -7.38
C SER A 158 17.67 -9.53 -7.36
N LEU A 159 18.30 -9.66 -6.19
CA LEU A 159 19.64 -10.24 -6.07
C LEU A 159 19.64 -11.73 -6.45
N LYS A 160 18.66 -12.51 -5.97
CA LYS A 160 18.53 -13.91 -6.37
C LYS A 160 18.45 -14.06 -7.90
N ARG A 161 17.61 -13.27 -8.57
CA ARG A 161 17.45 -13.29 -10.02
C ARG A 161 18.74 -12.92 -10.75
N HIS A 162 19.40 -11.82 -10.37
CA HIS A 162 20.58 -11.34 -11.09
C HIS A 162 21.81 -12.18 -10.77
N CYS A 163 22.12 -12.41 -9.49
CA CYS A 163 23.34 -13.11 -9.09
C CYS A 163 23.25 -14.61 -9.36
N ALA A 164 22.19 -15.29 -8.91
CA ALA A 164 22.11 -16.75 -8.99
C ALA A 164 21.55 -17.25 -10.34
N GLU A 165 20.53 -16.59 -10.89
CA GLU A 165 19.85 -17.12 -12.08
C GLU A 165 20.45 -16.62 -13.40
N ILE A 166 20.77 -15.32 -13.49
CA ILE A 166 21.33 -14.68 -14.69
C ILE A 166 22.85 -14.84 -14.73
N TRP A 167 23.56 -14.39 -13.70
CA TRP A 167 25.03 -14.43 -13.66
C TRP A 167 25.61 -15.75 -13.18
N LYS A 168 24.77 -16.68 -12.70
CA LYS A 168 25.19 -18.01 -12.24
C LYS A 168 26.32 -17.96 -11.19
N MET A 169 26.36 -16.89 -10.38
CA MET A 169 27.32 -16.78 -9.28
C MET A 169 27.09 -17.94 -8.31
N GLY A 170 28.13 -18.74 -8.07
CA GLY A 170 28.06 -19.94 -7.25
C GLY A 170 27.72 -21.24 -8.00
N ALA A 171 27.49 -21.21 -9.32
CA ALA A 171 27.25 -22.42 -10.12
C ALA A 171 28.49 -23.33 -10.31
N HIS A 172 29.66 -22.90 -9.85
CA HIS A 172 30.91 -23.67 -9.84
C HIS A 172 31.21 -24.29 -8.46
N LEU A 173 30.32 -24.15 -7.46
CA LEU A 173 30.49 -24.69 -6.09
C LEU A 173 29.70 -25.98 -5.84
N THR A 174 29.26 -26.66 -6.91
CA THR A 174 28.63 -28.00 -6.88
C THR A 174 29.24 -28.89 -7.93
#